data_AF-A0A3S8RQY3-F1
#
_entry.id   AF-A0A3S8RQY3-F1
#
_cell.length_a   1.000
_cell.length_b   1.000
_cell.length_c   1.000
_cell.angle_alpha   90.00
_cell.angle_beta   90.00
_cell.angle_gamma   90.00
#
_symmetry.space_group_name_H-M   'P 1'
#
loop_
_entity.id
_entity.type
_entity.pdbx_description
1 polymer ?
#
loop_
_entity_poly.entity_id
_entity_poly.type
_entity_poly.pdbx_seq_one_letter_code
_entity_poly.pdbx_strand_id
1 'polypeptide(L)'
;MIRIISSIISSFILSLVFTMISHTNEDNVLSYSFTSKLLNGFVLLFAIYLFIAVPISIFIDMRIKKYGKLAHLLLYCLGGFILGGLFLLINPTSNPMAGFRLTLLFALGGGLFSVVLNVFRLFVRR
;
A
#
# COMPACT_ATOMS: atom_id res chain seq x y z
N MET A 1 11.38 1.86 14.13
CA MET A 1 10.21 1.09 14.62
C MET A 1 8.89 1.58 14.06
N ILE A 2 8.52 2.87 14.19
CA ILE A 2 7.22 3.41 13.72
C ILE A 2 6.90 3.08 12.25
N ARG A 3 7.88 3.16 11.35
CA ARG A 3 7.70 2.85 9.92
C ARG A 3 7.36 1.37 9.67
N ILE A 4 7.99 0.45 10.41
CA ILE A 4 7.75 -0.99 10.32
C ILE A 4 6.35 -1.33 10.85
N ILE A 5 5.94 -0.69 11.96
CA ILE A 5 4.59 -0.84 12.50
C ILE A 5 3.55 -0.27 11.52
N SER A 6 3.86 0.86 10.88
CA SER A 6 3.00 1.45 9.86
C SER A 6 2.87 0.56 8.63
N SER A 7 3.94 -0.14 8.20
CA SER A 7 3.86 -1.12 7.12
C SER A 7 3.05 -2.35 7.49
N ILE A 8 3.15 -2.85 8.73
CA ILE A 8 2.33 -3.97 9.22
C ILE A 8 0.85 -3.58 9.21
N ILE A 9 0.51 -2.41 9.74
CA ILE A 9 -0.89 -1.99 9.87
C ILE A 9 -1.50 -1.66 8.51
N SER A 10 -0.77 -0.97 7.64
CA SER A 10 -1.25 -0.66 6.29
C SER A 10 -1.44 -1.90 5.42
N SER A 11 -0.50 -2.85 5.43
CA SER A 11 -0.65 -4.13 4.73
C SER A 11 -1.82 -4.95 5.26
N PHE A 12 -2.04 -4.96 6.58
CA PHE A 12 -3.18 -5.65 7.18
C PHE A 12 -4.52 -5.02 6.77
N ILE A 13 -4.65 -3.70 6.86
CA ILE A 13 -5.87 -2.97 6.48
C ILE A 13 -6.20 -3.22 5.00
N LEU A 14 -5.22 -3.08 4.12
CA LEU A 14 -5.43 -3.28 2.68
C LEU A 14 -5.76 -4.74 2.36
N SER A 15 -5.04 -5.71 2.94
CA SER A 15 -5.34 -7.12 2.75
C SER A 15 -6.76 -7.46 3.20
N LEU A 16 -7.19 -6.94 4.35
CA LEU A 16 -8.53 -7.15 4.87
C LEU A 16 -9.59 -6.55 3.94
N VAL A 17 -9.41 -5.32 3.49
CA VAL A 17 -10.32 -4.64 2.54
C VAL A 17 -10.43 -5.43 1.24
N PHE A 18 -9.30 -5.87 0.65
CA PHE A 18 -9.34 -6.66 -0.59
C PHE A 18 -9.97 -8.03 -0.39
N THR A 19 -9.71 -8.69 0.74
CA THR A 19 -10.30 -9.99 1.03
C THR A 19 -11.81 -9.87 1.21
N MET A 20 -12.30 -8.83 1.90
CA MET A 20 -13.74 -8.58 2.05
C MET A 20 -14.42 -8.29 0.71
N ILE A 21 -13.83 -7.44 -0.13
CA ILE A 21 -14.39 -7.11 -1.46
C ILE A 21 -14.36 -8.32 -2.40
N SER A 22 -13.35 -9.18 -2.29
CA SER A 22 -13.24 -10.38 -3.15
C SER A 22 -14.17 -11.49 -2.67
N HIS A 23 -14.38 -11.62 -1.35
CA HIS A 23 -15.26 -12.66 -0.81
C HIS A 23 -16.73 -12.46 -1.17
N THR A 24 -17.18 -11.21 -1.32
CA THR A 24 -18.55 -10.90 -1.75
C THR A 24 -18.81 -11.10 -3.24
N ASN A 25 -17.77 -11.28 -4.07
CA ASN A 25 -17.88 -11.39 -5.52
C ASN A 25 -17.66 -12.82 -6.08
N GLU A 26 -17.32 -13.79 -5.22
CA GLU A 26 -17.09 -15.18 -5.63
C GLU A 26 -18.20 -16.11 -5.11
N ASP A 27 -19.27 -16.25 -5.90
CA ASP A 27 -20.01 -17.51 -5.98
C ASP A 27 -19.13 -18.49 -6.79
N ASN A 28 -18.38 -19.41 -6.17
CA ASN A 28 -18.05 -20.73 -6.75
C ASN A 28 -17.07 -21.61 -5.92
N VAL A 29 -17.59 -22.76 -5.45
CA VAL A 29 -17.14 -24.17 -5.55
C VAL A 29 -15.74 -24.62 -5.06
N LEU A 30 -14.72 -23.77 -4.93
CA LEU A 30 -13.44 -24.16 -4.31
C LEU A 30 -13.07 -23.16 -3.22
N SER A 31 -13.60 -23.42 -2.03
CA SER A 31 -13.47 -22.63 -0.82
C SER A 31 -12.03 -22.64 -0.28
N TYR A 32 -11.15 -21.85 -0.90
CA TYR A 32 -9.99 -21.35 -0.17
C TYR A 32 -10.51 -20.55 1.03
N SER A 33 -10.12 -20.95 2.25
CA SER A 33 -10.57 -20.28 3.46
C SER A 33 -10.20 -18.80 3.39
N PHE A 34 -11.13 -17.92 3.76
CA PHE A 34 -10.93 -16.47 3.86
C PHE A 34 -9.57 -16.11 4.48
N THR A 35 -9.16 -16.89 5.49
CA THR A 35 -7.86 -16.81 6.17
C THR A 35 -6.67 -16.94 5.23
N SER A 36 -6.67 -17.90 4.30
CA SER A 36 -5.56 -18.12 3.36
C SER A 36 -5.37 -16.96 2.37
N LYS A 37 -6.47 -16.42 1.84
CA LYS A 37 -6.45 -15.25 0.94
C LYS A 37 -5.97 -13.99 1.68
N LEU A 38 -6.45 -13.78 2.90
CA LEU A 38 -6.04 -12.67 3.75
C LEU A 38 -4.55 -12.75 4.12
N LEU A 39 -4.07 -13.93 4.52
CA LEU A 39 -2.68 -14.08 4.97
C LEU A 39 -1.71 -13.92 3.80
N ASN A 40 -2.02 -14.50 2.63
CA ASN A 40 -1.17 -14.38 1.46
C ASN A 40 -1.12 -12.93 0.95
N GLY A 41 -2.27 -12.25 0.89
CA GLY A 41 -2.35 -10.83 0.57
C GLY A 41 -1.58 -9.96 1.57
N PHE A 42 -1.67 -10.29 2.87
CA PHE A 42 -0.94 -9.59 3.93
C PHE A 42 0.57 -9.74 3.77
N VAL A 43 1.08 -10.96 3.58
CA VAL A 43 2.52 -11.22 3.44
C VAL A 43 3.08 -10.51 2.21
N LEU A 44 2.38 -10.57 1.08
CA LEU A 44 2.81 -9.93 -0.16
C LEU A 44 2.83 -8.40 -0.02
N LEU A 45 1.75 -7.81 0.49
CA LEU A 45 1.71 -6.36 0.73
C LEU A 45 2.76 -5.93 1.75
N PHE A 46 2.94 -6.71 2.82
CA PHE A 46 3.93 -6.42 3.85
C PHE A 46 5.35 -6.41 3.27
N ALA A 47 5.70 -7.37 2.41
CA ALA A 47 6.99 -7.40 1.73
C ALA A 47 7.19 -6.15 0.85
N ILE A 48 6.18 -5.76 0.05
CA ILE A 48 6.22 -4.54 -0.76
C ILE A 48 6.44 -3.30 0.11
N TYR A 49 5.69 -3.17 1.20
CA TYR A 49 5.84 -2.03 2.10
C TYR A 49 7.20 -2.01 2.79
N LEU A 50 7.71 -3.16 3.23
CA LEU A 50 8.97 -3.26 3.96
C LEU A 50 10.17 -2.97 3.06
N PHE A 51 10.20 -3.52 1.84
CA PHE A 51 11.34 -3.36 0.94
C PHE A 51 11.28 -2.10 0.07
N ILE A 52 10.10 -1.51 -0.13
CA ILE A 52 9.96 -0.37 -1.05
C ILE A 52 9.43 0.87 -0.34
N ALA A 53 8.30 0.78 0.34
CA ALA A 53 7.71 1.97 0.98
C ALA A 53 8.54 2.49 2.16
N VAL A 54 9.15 1.61 2.98
CA VAL A 54 10.01 2.03 4.10
C VAL A 54 11.26 2.79 3.60
N PRO A 55 12.04 2.30 2.62
CA PRO A 55 13.14 3.07 2.02
C PRO A 55 12.68 4.40 1.39
N ILE A 56 11.59 4.38 0.62
CA ILE A 56 11.03 5.60 0.02
C ILE A 56 10.65 6.61 1.11
N SER A 57 10.07 6.15 2.22
CA SER A 57 9.71 7.02 3.35
C SER A 57 10.93 7.69 3.98
N ILE A 58 12.05 6.97 4.12
CA ILE A 58 13.32 7.52 4.61
C ILE A 58 13.79 8.63 3.68
N PHE A 59 13.80 8.36 2.37
CA PHE A 59 14.26 9.29 1.36
C PHE A 59 13.42 10.57 1.32
N ILE A 60 12.09 10.44 1.35
CA ILE A 60 11.14 11.55 1.40
C ILE A 60 11.39 12.40 2.65
N ASP A 61 11.48 11.79 3.84
CA ASP A 61 11.68 12.56 5.08
C ASP A 61 13.02 13.30 5.13
N MET A 62 14.07 12.75 4.52
CA MET A 62 15.37 13.41 4.45
C MET A 62 15.32 14.67 3.56
N ARG A 63 14.60 14.61 2.44
CA ARG A 63 14.54 15.70 1.45
C ARG A 63 13.49 16.77 1.80
N ILE A 64 12.44 16.41 2.53
CA ILE A 64 11.16 17.16 2.55
C ILE A 64 10.81 17.62 3.96
N LYS A 65 11.81 17.93 4.79
CA LYS A 65 11.63 18.46 6.16
C LYS A 65 10.83 19.77 6.23
N LYS A 66 10.72 20.52 5.13
CA LYS A 66 10.10 21.86 5.06
C LYS A 66 8.67 21.88 4.52
N TYR A 67 8.14 20.79 3.99
CA TYR A 67 6.83 20.80 3.35
C TYR A 67 5.72 20.32 4.29
N GLY A 68 4.52 20.86 4.09
CA GLY A 68 3.34 20.53 4.92
C GLY A 68 2.90 19.06 4.82
N LYS A 69 2.07 18.63 5.77
CA LYS A 69 1.55 17.24 5.86
C LYS A 69 0.87 16.75 4.56
N LEU A 70 0.21 17.65 3.84
CA LEU A 70 -0.43 17.36 2.55
C LEU A 70 0.57 17.04 1.44
N ALA A 71 1.71 17.75 1.40
CA ALA A 71 2.75 17.48 0.42
C ALA A 71 3.36 16.08 0.64
N HIS A 72 3.58 15.70 1.90
CA HIS A 72 4.00 14.34 2.24
C HIS A 72 3.01 13.31 1.69
N LEU A 73 1.71 13.46 1.95
CA LEU A 73 0.69 12.54 1.45
C LEU A 73 0.74 12.41 -0.08
N LEU A 74 0.81 13.53 -0.80
CA LEU A 74 0.93 13.53 -2.26
C LEU A 74 2.16 12.76 -2.73
N LEU A 75 3.31 12.95 -2.10
CA LEU A 75 4.55 12.26 -2.47
C LEU A 75 4.49 10.76 -2.25
N TYR A 76 3.83 10.31 -1.17
CA TYR A 76 3.61 8.88 -0.95
C TYR A 76 2.63 8.29 -1.97
N CYS A 77 1.56 9.01 -2.33
CA CYS A 77 0.66 8.61 -3.40
C CYS A 77 1.38 8.53 -4.75
N LEU A 78 2.23 9.52 -5.06
CA LEU A 78 3.00 9.59 -6.30
C LEU A 78 4.05 8.47 -6.35
N GLY A 79 4.72 8.20 -5.24
CA GLY A 79 5.61 7.04 -5.09
C GLY A 79 4.88 5.73 -5.36
N GLY A 80 3.69 5.54 -4.80
CA GLY A 80 2.82 4.39 -5.10
C GLY A 80 2.43 4.31 -6.57
N PHE A 81 2.03 5.43 -7.17
CA PHE A 81 1.69 5.50 -8.60
C PHE A 81 2.86 5.08 -9.50
N ILE A 82 4.07 5.57 -9.24
CA ILE A 82 5.28 5.19 -9.98
C ILE A 82 5.54 3.68 -9.85
N LEU A 83 5.38 3.14 -8.64
CA LEU A 83 5.57 1.72 -8.35
C LEU A 83 4.58 0.83 -9.12
N GLY A 84 3.30 1.24 -9.17
CA GLY A 84 2.29 0.58 -9.97
C GLY A 84 2.58 0.67 -11.48
N GLY A 85 3.08 1.81 -11.95
CA GLY A 85 3.53 1.98 -13.32
C GLY A 85 4.72 1.09 -13.68
N LEU A 86 5.73 1.01 -12.80
CA LEU A 86 6.87 0.10 -12.95
C LEU A 86 6.41 -1.36 -12.99
N PHE A 87 5.44 -1.73 -12.16
CA PHE A 87 4.87 -3.08 -12.18
C PHE A 87 4.22 -3.41 -13.51
N LEU A 88 3.50 -2.46 -14.13
CA LEU A 88 2.91 -2.64 -15.46
C LEU A 88 3.94 -2.72 -16.59
N LEU A 89 5.10 -2.09 -16.44
CA LEU A 89 6.19 -2.22 -17.41
C LEU A 89 6.80 -3.64 -17.36
N ILE A 90 6.86 -4.25 -16.17
CA ILE A 90 7.37 -5.61 -15.97
C ILE A 90 6.32 -6.66 -16.37
N ASN A 91 5.06 -6.43 -16.01
CA ASN A 91 3.91 -7.28 -16.34
C ASN A 91 2.88 -6.50 -17.16
N PRO A 92 3.11 -6.34 -18.47
CA PRO A 92 2.19 -5.62 -19.34
C PRO A 92 0.85 -6.36 -19.40
N THR A 93 -0.22 -5.62 -19.15
CA THR A 93 -1.59 -6.12 -19.30
C THR A 93 -2.14 -5.75 -20.66
N SER A 94 -2.85 -6.68 -21.30
CA SER A 94 -3.59 -6.41 -22.54
C SER A 94 -4.81 -5.53 -22.32
N ASN A 95 -5.25 -5.36 -21.07
CA ASN A 95 -6.39 -4.52 -20.71
C ASN A 95 -5.93 -3.23 -20.01
N PRO A 96 -5.90 -2.08 -20.71
CA PRO A 96 -5.40 -0.81 -20.14
C PRO A 96 -6.20 -0.36 -18.92
N MET A 97 -7.50 -0.70 -18.85
CA MET A 97 -8.35 -0.36 -17.71
C MET A 97 -7.95 -1.14 -16.44
N ALA A 98 -7.56 -2.41 -16.59
CA ALA A 98 -7.05 -3.21 -15.48
C ALA A 98 -5.71 -2.66 -14.97
N GLY A 99 -4.84 -2.22 -15.89
CA GLY A 99 -3.58 -1.59 -15.52
C GLY A 99 -3.76 -0.27 -14.78
N PHE A 100 -4.64 0.59 -15.27
CA PHE A 100 -4.96 1.85 -14.58
C PHE A 100 -5.49 1.60 -13.16
N ARG A 101 -6.41 0.65 -12.99
CA ARG A 101 -6.93 0.25 -11.67
C ARG A 101 -5.80 -0.23 -10.74
N LEU A 102 -4.89 -1.05 -11.23
CA LEU A 102 -3.75 -1.54 -10.47
C LEU A 102 -2.83 -0.39 -10.03
N THR A 103 -2.53 0.54 -10.93
CA THR A 103 -1.70 1.71 -10.62
C THR A 103 -2.34 2.59 -9.54
N LEU A 104 -3.67 2.79 -9.65
CA LEU A 104 -4.45 3.56 -8.71
C LEU A 104 -4.51 2.88 -7.33
N LEU A 105 -4.56 1.54 -7.29
CA LEU A 105 -4.46 0.75 -6.05
C LEU A 105 -3.12 0.95 -5.34
N PHE A 106 -2.00 0.94 -6.08
CA PHE A 106 -0.69 1.24 -5.49
C PHE A 106 -0.61 2.68 -4.98
N ALA A 107 -1.20 3.66 -5.69
CA ALA A 107 -1.26 5.05 -5.24
C ALA A 107 -2.06 5.21 -3.93
N LEU A 108 -3.24 4.58 -3.86
CA LEU A 108 -4.05 4.53 -2.64
C LEU A 108 -3.30 3.84 -1.49
N GLY A 109 -2.58 2.76 -1.78
CA GLY A 109 -1.74 2.08 -0.80
C GLY A 109 -0.63 2.97 -0.25
N GLY A 110 0.03 3.76 -1.10
CA GLY A 110 1.00 4.77 -0.68
C GLY A 110 0.37 5.82 0.24
N GLY A 111 -0.80 6.33 -0.14
CA GLY A 111 -1.57 7.28 0.67
C GLY A 111 -1.94 6.74 2.06
N LEU A 112 -2.46 5.51 2.12
CA LEU A 112 -2.86 4.86 3.36
C LEU A 112 -1.65 4.66 4.29
N PHE A 113 -0.50 4.24 3.75
CA PHE A 113 0.74 4.17 4.52
C PHE A 113 1.16 5.54 5.07
N SER A 114 1.03 6.61 4.28
CA SER A 114 1.33 7.98 4.72
C SER A 114 0.43 8.42 5.89
N VAL A 115 -0.87 8.14 5.80
CA VAL A 115 -1.84 8.47 6.85
C VAL A 115 -1.48 7.74 8.13
N VAL A 116 -1.29 6.42 8.08
CA VAL A 116 -0.90 5.61 9.25
C VAL A 116 0.42 6.13 9.85
N LEU A 117 1.42 6.38 9.01
CA LEU A 117 2.73 6.88 9.45
C LEU A 117 2.63 8.25 10.14
N ASN A 118 1.82 9.16 9.60
CA ASN A 118 1.61 10.48 10.19
C ASN A 118 0.83 10.42 11.49
N VAL A 119 -0.18 9.54 11.59
CA VAL A 119 -0.91 9.30 12.84
C VAL A 119 0.05 8.79 13.91
N PHE A 120 0.87 7.77 13.63
CA PHE A 120 1.84 7.28 14.60
C PHE A 120 2.87 8.34 15.00
N ARG A 121 3.32 9.19 14.07
CA ARG A 121 4.22 10.30 14.41
C ARG A 121 3.58 11.32 15.36
N LEU A 122 2.28 11.54 15.28
CA LEU A 122 1.58 12.43 16.22
C LEU A 122 1.55 11.83 17.64
N PHE A 123 1.35 10.52 17.76
CA PHE A 123 1.32 9.83 19.05
C PHE A 123 2.70 9.71 19.72
N VAL A 124 3.77 9.51 18.95
CA VAL A 124 5.13 9.31 19.49
C VAL A 124 5.90 10.63 19.71
N ARG A 125 5.39 11.77 19.22
CA ARG A 125 5.98 13.11 19.47
C ARG A 125 5.41 13.83 20.70
N ARG A 126 4.46 13.22 21.41
CA ARG A 126 4.11 13.61 22.79
C ARG A 126 4.97 12.82 23.75
#